data_AF-F9Q6U6-F1
#
_entry.id   AF-F9Q6U6-F1
#
_cell.length_a   1.000
_cell.length_b   1.000
_cell.length_c   1.000
_cell.angle_alpha   90.00
_cell.angle_beta   90.00
_cell.angle_gamma   90.00
#
_symmetry.space_group_name_H-M   'P 1'
#
loop_
_entity.id
_entity.type
_entity.pdbx_description
1 polymer ?
#
loop_
_entity_poly.entity_id
_entity_poly.type
_entity_poly.pdbx_seq_one_letter_code
_entity_poly.pdbx_strand_id
1 'polypeptide(L)'
;MALREFMTVIYRKSCDYYSMVTCFYLLLPIQYCFVLMQWYGMFSIFIPVYGFLLLPIVGSLSGNTEQFLARTAKTQWMTMICIFCISHVPALLFLNLDGFANENNMLLLIFMIATVQSSDVLQYIWGKLIGGPKIMPSLSPSKTISGTVGGILSATLVAMLMAPITPFTYWQAGLIGFIVCVMGFLGGLVMSAIKRDHGVKDWGKMINGHGGMLDRMDSVCFSAPIFFHIIRYFWNG
;
A
#
# COMPACT_ATOMS: atom_id res chain seq x y z
N MET A 1 -2.17 6.71 -12.43
CA MET A 1 -3.43 5.94 -12.56
C MET A 1 -4.13 5.82 -11.21
N ALA A 2 -3.54 5.12 -10.23
CA ALA A 2 -4.10 4.95 -8.88
C ALA A 2 -4.57 6.26 -8.22
N LEU A 3 -3.68 7.27 -8.16
CA LEU A 3 -4.02 8.60 -7.63
C LEU A 3 -5.26 9.22 -8.30
N ARG A 4 -5.44 9.06 -9.62
CA ARG A 4 -6.59 9.59 -10.35
C ARG A 4 -7.89 8.88 -9.99
N GLU A 5 -7.89 7.56 -9.87
CA GLU A 5 -9.06 6.76 -9.51
C GLU A 5 -9.59 7.16 -8.13
N PHE A 6 -8.72 7.23 -7.12
CA PHE A 6 -9.09 7.64 -5.76
C PHE A 6 -9.72 9.04 -5.72
N MET A 7 -9.13 9.99 -6.45
CA MET A 7 -9.63 11.37 -6.49
C MET A 7 -11.01 11.48 -7.10
N THR A 8 -11.30 10.67 -8.13
CA THR A 8 -12.60 10.69 -8.81
C THR A 8 -13.72 10.21 -7.88
N VAL A 9 -13.39 9.33 -6.93
CA VAL A 9 -14.32 8.79 -5.94
C VAL A 9 -14.51 9.76 -4.76
N ILE A 10 -13.43 10.37 -4.27
CA ILE A 10 -13.46 11.14 -3.02
C ILE A 10 -13.77 12.62 -3.23
N TYR A 11 -13.31 13.23 -4.33
CA TYR A 11 -13.40 14.67 -4.53
C TYR A 11 -14.47 15.06 -5.56
N ARG A 12 -15.39 15.93 -5.13
CA ARG A 12 -16.51 16.43 -5.95
C ARG A 12 -16.67 17.96 -5.92
N LYS A 13 -15.87 18.70 -5.14
CA LYS A 13 -15.99 20.16 -4.96
C LYS A 13 -14.77 20.91 -5.49
N SER A 14 -14.99 22.09 -6.09
CA SER A 14 -13.93 22.96 -6.64
C SER A 14 -12.92 23.44 -5.61
N CYS A 15 -13.29 23.48 -4.32
CA CYS A 15 -12.43 23.97 -3.25
C CYS A 15 -11.22 23.06 -2.94
N ASP A 16 -11.22 21.82 -3.41
CA ASP A 16 -10.11 20.87 -3.23
C ASP A 16 -9.12 20.85 -4.41
N TYR A 17 -9.41 21.64 -5.46
CA TYR A 17 -8.66 21.65 -6.71
C TYR A 17 -7.17 21.94 -6.49
N TYR A 18 -6.83 22.97 -5.70
CA TYR A 18 -5.43 23.33 -5.44
C TYR A 18 -4.65 22.21 -4.76
N SER A 19 -5.24 21.57 -3.74
CA SER A 19 -4.59 20.45 -3.04
C SER A 19 -4.41 19.24 -3.97
N MET A 20 -5.38 18.96 -4.84
CA MET A 20 -5.28 17.91 -5.86
C MET A 20 -4.16 18.19 -6.88
N VAL A 21 -4.05 19.43 -7.36
CA VAL A 21 -2.99 19.88 -8.27
C VAL A 21 -1.62 19.73 -7.60
N THR A 22 -1.48 20.15 -6.35
CA THR A 22 -0.24 19.96 -5.57
C THR A 22 0.15 18.49 -5.46
N CYS A 23 -0.80 17.58 -5.22
CA CYS A 23 -0.51 16.14 -5.18
C CYS A 23 0.05 15.62 -6.51
N PHE A 24 -0.59 15.95 -7.63
CA PHE A 24 -0.20 15.43 -8.95
C PHE A 24 1.07 16.04 -9.51
N TYR A 25 1.17 17.37 -9.46
CA TYR A 25 2.20 18.11 -10.19
C TYR A 25 3.42 18.45 -9.34
N LEU A 26 3.32 18.33 -8.01
CA LEU A 26 4.41 18.65 -7.10
C LEU A 26 4.81 17.44 -6.26
N LEU A 27 3.92 16.90 -5.42
CA LEU A 27 4.29 15.85 -4.48
C LEU A 27 4.69 14.54 -5.17
N LEU A 28 3.91 14.09 -6.16
CA LEU A 28 4.20 12.86 -6.90
C LEU A 28 5.56 12.91 -7.62
N PRO A 29 5.86 13.88 -8.50
CA PRO A 29 7.14 13.90 -9.22
C PRO A 29 8.33 14.07 -8.27
N ILE A 30 8.20 14.89 -7.23
CA ILE A 30 9.28 15.09 -6.25
C ILE A 30 9.56 13.80 -5.47
N GLN A 31 8.52 13.07 -5.03
CA GLN A 31 8.71 11.80 -4.32
C GLN A 31 9.48 10.79 -5.19
N TYR A 32 9.11 10.65 -6.47
CA TYR A 32 9.80 9.74 -7.38
C TYR A 32 11.20 10.24 -7.76
N CYS A 33 11.41 11.56 -7.80
CA CYS A 33 12.74 12.14 -7.97
C CYS A 33 13.67 11.72 -6.82
N PHE A 34 13.19 11.75 -5.56
CA PHE A 34 13.97 11.26 -4.42
C PHE A 34 14.28 9.76 -4.49
N VAL A 35 13.37 8.94 -5.03
CA VAL A 35 13.63 7.52 -5.30
C VAL A 35 14.77 7.37 -6.33
N LEU A 36 14.71 8.10 -7.44
CA LEU A 36 15.72 8.05 -8.49
C LEU A 36 17.09 8.58 -8.04
N MET A 37 17.10 9.62 -7.20
CA MET A 37 18.31 10.16 -6.56
C MET A 37 18.84 9.28 -5.42
N GLN A 38 18.12 8.21 -5.06
CA GLN A 38 18.44 7.33 -3.92
C GLN A 38 18.57 8.06 -2.58
N TRP A 39 17.89 9.20 -2.42
CA TRP A 39 17.95 10.01 -1.21
C TRP A 39 16.96 9.51 -0.16
N TYR A 40 17.32 8.43 0.53
CA TYR A 40 16.46 7.75 1.50
C TYR A 40 15.88 8.67 2.59
N GLY A 41 16.71 9.55 3.16
CA GLY A 41 16.29 10.48 4.20
C GLY A 41 15.11 11.35 3.75
N MET A 42 15.23 11.99 2.58
CA MET A 42 14.13 12.79 2.03
C MET A 42 12.95 11.93 1.59
N PHE A 43 13.20 10.81 0.91
CA PHE A 43 12.15 9.89 0.47
C PHE A 43 11.22 9.43 1.61
N SER A 44 11.78 9.11 2.77
CA SER A 44 11.03 8.61 3.93
C SER A 44 10.25 9.70 4.68
N ILE A 45 10.76 10.94 4.73
CA ILE A 45 10.12 12.04 5.48
C ILE A 45 9.28 12.98 4.61
N PHE A 46 9.48 13.00 3.28
CA PHE A 46 8.90 14.00 2.40
C PHE A 46 7.38 14.06 2.48
N ILE A 47 6.70 12.94 2.25
CA ILE A 47 5.24 12.92 2.34
C ILE A 47 4.75 12.98 3.80
N PRO A 48 5.23 12.14 4.74
CA PRO A 48 4.68 12.11 6.10
C PRO A 48 4.87 13.41 6.89
N VAL A 49 5.93 14.17 6.60
CA VAL A 49 6.21 15.44 7.29
C VAL A 49 5.85 16.62 6.39
N TYR A 50 6.58 16.82 5.29
CA TYR A 50 6.42 18.03 4.47
C TYR A 50 5.11 18.04 3.69
N GLY A 51 4.70 16.89 3.11
CA GLY A 51 3.42 16.76 2.43
C GLY A 51 2.24 16.97 3.38
N PHE A 52 2.29 16.38 4.58
CA PHE A 52 1.25 16.55 5.58
C PHE A 52 1.14 17.99 6.10
N LEU A 53 2.24 18.74 6.19
CA LEU A 53 2.18 20.17 6.54
C LEU A 53 1.76 21.05 5.36
N LEU A 54 2.21 20.75 4.15
CA LEU A 54 1.93 21.55 2.94
C LEU A 54 0.46 21.49 2.53
N LEU A 55 -0.16 20.31 2.55
CA LEU A 55 -1.54 20.12 2.09
C LEU A 55 -2.60 20.97 2.83
N PRO A 56 -2.61 21.10 4.17
CA PRO A 56 -3.49 22.04 4.86
C PRO A 56 -3.20 23.49 4.49
N ILE A 57 -1.92 23.88 4.37
CA ILE A 57 -1.55 25.26 3.97
C ILE A 57 -2.15 25.59 2.61
N VAL A 58 -1.95 24.71 1.61
CA VAL A 58 -2.53 24.89 0.27
C VAL A 58 -4.06 24.86 0.31
N GLY A 59 -4.66 23.93 1.07
CA GLY A 59 -6.11 23.85 1.22
C GLY A 59 -6.71 25.12 1.81
N SER A 60 -6.00 25.78 2.74
CA SER A 60 -6.45 27.02 3.39
C SER A 60 -6.55 28.21 2.43
N LEU A 61 -5.78 28.20 1.33
CA LEU A 61 -5.82 29.23 0.29
C LEU A 61 -7.18 29.33 -0.41
N SER A 62 -7.99 28.26 -0.35
CA SER A 62 -9.37 28.29 -0.87
C SER A 62 -10.32 29.19 -0.08
N GLY A 63 -9.92 29.63 1.13
CA GLY A 63 -10.75 30.42 2.04
C GLY A 63 -11.96 29.69 2.60
N ASN A 64 -12.16 28.41 2.25
CA ASN A 64 -13.34 27.63 2.64
C ASN A 64 -13.07 26.80 3.90
N THR A 65 -13.83 27.08 4.96
CA THR A 65 -13.74 26.42 6.27
C THR A 65 -14.64 25.19 6.41
N GLU A 66 -15.56 24.96 5.47
CA GLU A 66 -16.51 23.85 5.51
C GLU A 66 -15.77 22.50 5.52
N GLN A 67 -15.94 21.75 6.61
CA GLN A 67 -15.31 20.44 6.84
C GLN A 67 -13.79 20.44 6.58
N PHE A 68 -13.12 21.58 6.81
CA PHE A 68 -11.73 21.79 6.41
C PHE A 68 -10.81 20.67 6.88
N LEU A 69 -10.85 20.33 8.17
CA LEU A 69 -10.02 19.27 8.74
C LEU A 69 -10.26 17.90 8.08
N ALA A 70 -11.53 17.55 7.84
CA ALA A 70 -11.88 16.26 7.22
C ALA A 70 -11.41 16.22 5.75
N ARG A 71 -11.56 17.31 4.99
CA ARG A 71 -11.09 17.42 3.62
C ARG A 71 -9.57 17.33 3.53
N THR A 72 -8.85 18.03 4.40
CA THR A 72 -7.39 17.94 4.50
C THR A 72 -6.93 16.54 4.87
N ALA A 73 -7.55 15.92 5.88
CA ALA A 73 -7.19 14.56 6.30
C ALA A 73 -7.39 13.54 5.17
N LYS A 74 -8.48 13.67 4.39
CA LYS A 74 -8.70 12.87 3.18
C LYS A 74 -7.56 13.04 2.16
N THR A 75 -7.12 14.28 1.89
CA THR A 75 -6.04 14.54 0.93
C THR A 75 -4.70 13.99 1.41
N GLN A 76 -4.42 14.13 2.70
CA GLN A 76 -3.20 13.63 3.33
C GLN A 76 -3.13 12.10 3.27
N TRP A 77 -4.20 11.42 3.67
CA TRP A 77 -4.29 9.95 3.59
C TRP A 77 -4.23 9.43 2.17
N MET A 78 -4.87 10.13 1.24
CA MET A 78 -4.75 9.83 -0.18
C MET A 78 -3.30 9.91 -0.65
N THR A 79 -2.60 10.99 -0.32
CA THR A 79 -1.18 11.19 -0.66
C THR A 79 -0.32 10.09 -0.04
N MET A 80 -0.57 9.75 1.22
CA MET A 80 0.11 8.66 1.91
C MET A 80 -0.04 7.33 1.15
N ILE A 81 -1.27 6.93 0.81
CA ILE A 81 -1.53 5.63 0.18
C ILE A 81 -1.08 5.62 -1.28
N CYS A 82 -1.42 6.65 -2.05
CA CYS A 82 -1.24 6.62 -3.51
C CYS A 82 0.14 7.09 -3.99
N ILE A 83 0.86 7.87 -3.18
CA ILE A 83 2.19 8.39 -3.54
C ILE A 83 3.23 7.72 -2.67
N PHE A 84 3.16 7.91 -1.34
CA PHE A 84 4.20 7.41 -0.44
C PHE A 84 4.28 5.89 -0.44
N CYS A 85 3.21 5.18 -0.07
CA CYS A 85 3.18 3.72 -0.02
C CYS A 85 3.54 3.08 -1.38
N ILE A 86 2.96 3.56 -2.48
CA ILE A 86 3.25 3.02 -3.82
C ILE A 86 4.69 3.27 -4.26
N SER A 87 5.29 4.41 -3.90
CA SER A 87 6.68 4.73 -4.25
C SER A 87 7.71 3.76 -3.64
N HIS A 88 7.35 3.02 -2.57
CA HIS A 88 8.21 2.00 -1.98
C HIS A 88 8.38 0.77 -2.87
N VAL A 89 7.45 0.51 -3.78
CA VAL A 89 7.55 -0.61 -4.73
C VAL A 89 8.78 -0.41 -5.64
N PRO A 90 8.87 0.63 -6.48
CA PRO A 90 10.06 0.84 -7.30
C PRO A 90 11.32 1.15 -6.47
N ALA A 91 11.19 1.70 -5.25
CA ALA A 91 12.34 1.95 -4.39
C ALA A 91 13.11 0.66 -4.04
N LEU A 92 12.43 -0.50 -3.98
CA LEU A 92 13.08 -1.80 -3.74
C LEU A 92 14.14 -2.14 -4.79
N LEU A 93 14.01 -1.63 -6.02
CA LEU A 93 14.98 -1.88 -7.10
C LEU A 93 16.33 -1.19 -6.86
N PHE A 94 16.36 -0.14 -6.04
CA PHE A 94 17.53 0.68 -5.79
C PHE A 94 18.18 0.41 -4.42
N LEU A 95 17.77 -0.66 -3.73
CA LEU A 95 18.40 -1.07 -2.48
C LEU A 95 19.80 -1.66 -2.74
N ASN A 96 20.79 -1.22 -1.97
CA ASN A 96 22.09 -1.87 -1.93
C ASN A 96 22.12 -2.82 -0.74
N LEU A 97 22.27 -4.11 -1.01
CA LEU A 97 22.21 -5.16 0.00
C LEU A 97 23.52 -5.92 0.07
N ASP A 98 23.98 -6.20 1.29
CA ASP A 98 25.21 -6.95 1.49
C ASP A 98 25.08 -8.38 0.95
N GLY A 99 26.01 -8.76 0.07
CA GLY A 99 26.06 -10.10 -0.51
C GLY A 99 24.93 -10.41 -1.50
N PHE A 100 24.15 -9.42 -1.95
CA PHE A 100 23.06 -9.61 -2.91
C PHE A 100 23.17 -8.57 -4.03
N ALA A 101 23.44 -9.04 -5.25
CA ALA A 101 23.66 -8.17 -6.39
C ALA A 101 22.41 -7.34 -6.74
N ASN A 102 22.59 -6.06 -7.02
CA ASN A 102 21.48 -5.13 -7.30
C ASN A 102 20.60 -5.57 -8.49
N GLU A 103 21.17 -6.29 -9.46
CA GLU A 103 20.42 -6.90 -10.57
C GLU A 103 19.34 -7.89 -10.11
N ASN A 104 19.53 -8.49 -8.94
CA ASN A 104 18.59 -9.43 -8.33
C ASN A 104 17.52 -8.74 -7.47
N ASN A 105 17.54 -7.40 -7.33
CA ASN A 105 16.52 -6.69 -6.55
C ASN A 105 15.10 -6.88 -7.11
N MET A 106 14.97 -7.21 -8.39
CA MET A 106 13.70 -7.62 -8.98
C MET A 106 13.12 -8.88 -8.31
N LEU A 107 13.95 -9.78 -7.79
CA LEU A 107 13.50 -10.96 -7.06
C LEU A 107 12.83 -10.59 -5.72
N LEU A 108 13.25 -9.51 -5.06
CA LEU A 108 12.60 -9.01 -3.84
C LEU A 108 11.19 -8.48 -4.12
N LEU A 109 11.00 -7.83 -5.28
CA LEU A 109 9.68 -7.44 -5.75
C LEU A 109 8.78 -8.64 -6.01
N ILE A 110 9.32 -9.64 -6.72
CA ILE A 110 8.60 -10.89 -7.00
C ILE A 110 8.22 -11.58 -5.69
N PHE A 111 9.16 -11.68 -4.75
CA PHE A 111 8.92 -12.23 -3.42
C PHE A 111 7.77 -11.52 -2.70
N MET A 112 7.81 -10.18 -2.61
CA MET A 112 6.77 -9.41 -1.92
C MET A 112 5.41 -9.57 -2.59
N ILE A 113 5.34 -9.37 -3.91
CA ILE A 113 4.08 -9.43 -4.66
C ILE A 113 3.51 -10.84 -4.60
N ALA A 114 4.32 -11.87 -4.86
CA ALA A 114 3.86 -13.26 -4.81
C ALA A 114 3.32 -13.60 -3.42
N THR A 115 4.06 -13.26 -2.35
CA THR A 115 3.65 -13.54 -0.97
C THR A 115 2.33 -12.87 -0.59
N VAL A 116 2.18 -11.57 -0.88
CA VAL A 116 0.95 -10.83 -0.57
C VAL A 116 -0.24 -11.35 -1.38
N GLN A 117 -0.06 -11.55 -2.68
CA GLN A 117 -1.14 -12.00 -3.56
C GLN A 117 -1.53 -13.45 -3.27
N SER A 118 -0.56 -14.32 -2.95
CA SER A 118 -0.83 -15.67 -2.46
C SER A 118 -1.66 -15.63 -1.19
N SER A 119 -1.36 -14.73 -0.24
CA SER A 119 -2.20 -14.54 0.94
C SER A 119 -3.63 -14.18 0.57
N ASP A 120 -3.87 -13.21 -0.32
CA ASP A 120 -5.23 -12.83 -0.70
C ASP A 120 -6.03 -13.99 -1.32
N VAL A 121 -5.39 -14.79 -2.20
CA VAL A 121 -5.99 -15.99 -2.79
C VAL A 121 -6.26 -17.07 -1.73
N LEU A 122 -5.28 -17.35 -0.88
CA LEU A 122 -5.38 -18.40 0.14
C LEU A 122 -6.39 -18.03 1.21
N GLN A 123 -6.54 -16.75 1.56
CA GLN A 123 -7.59 -16.28 2.45
C GLN A 123 -8.99 -16.58 1.92
N TYR A 124 -9.19 -16.39 0.60
CA TYR A 124 -10.45 -16.75 -0.05
C TYR A 124 -10.69 -18.27 -0.05
N ILE A 125 -9.67 -19.07 -0.37
CA ILE A 125 -9.75 -20.53 -0.42
C ILE A 125 -10.08 -21.09 0.97
N TRP A 126 -9.26 -20.78 1.99
CA TRP A 126 -9.49 -21.23 3.36
C TRP A 126 -10.81 -20.73 3.93
N GLY A 127 -11.19 -19.49 3.61
CA GLY A 127 -12.46 -18.93 4.02
C GLY A 127 -13.66 -19.66 3.44
N LYS A 128 -13.56 -20.17 2.21
CA LYS A 128 -14.61 -20.97 1.56
C LYS A 128 -14.61 -22.44 2.02
N LEU A 129 -13.44 -23.02 2.29
CA LEU A 129 -13.30 -24.42 2.71
C LEU A 129 -13.71 -24.64 4.17
N ILE A 130 -13.22 -23.81 5.09
CA ILE A 130 -13.50 -23.95 6.53
C ILE A 130 -14.76 -23.17 6.92
N GLY A 131 -14.98 -21.99 6.33
CA GLY A 131 -16.05 -21.09 6.74
C GLY A 131 -15.86 -20.57 8.17
N GLY A 132 -16.94 -20.18 8.83
CA GLY A 132 -16.91 -19.70 10.22
C GLY A 132 -17.14 -18.20 10.39
N PRO A 133 -16.84 -17.63 11.57
CA PRO A 133 -17.19 -16.26 11.91
C PRO A 133 -16.48 -15.25 11.01
N LYS A 134 -17.24 -14.24 10.59
CA LYS A 134 -16.73 -13.11 9.80
C LYS A 134 -15.97 -12.15 10.70
N ILE A 135 -14.83 -11.65 10.24
CA ILE A 135 -14.00 -10.72 11.04
C ILE A 135 -14.67 -9.36 11.16
N MET A 136 -15.10 -8.80 10.03
CA MET A 136 -15.64 -7.45 9.99
C MET A 136 -16.74 -7.34 8.91
N PRO A 137 -17.96 -7.84 9.21
CA PRO A 137 -19.03 -7.99 8.22
C PRO A 137 -19.44 -6.67 7.55
N SER A 138 -19.34 -5.55 8.27
CA SER A 138 -19.67 -4.21 7.79
C SER A 138 -18.69 -3.72 6.72
N LEU A 139 -17.42 -4.10 6.81
CA LEU A 139 -16.36 -3.67 5.89
C LEU A 139 -16.15 -4.68 4.76
N SER A 140 -16.10 -5.98 5.10
CA SER A 140 -15.92 -7.06 4.13
C SER A 140 -16.79 -8.27 4.49
N PRO A 141 -17.91 -8.49 3.79
CA PRO A 141 -18.86 -9.55 4.11
C PRO A 141 -18.35 -10.96 3.78
N SER A 142 -17.22 -11.09 3.08
CA SER A 142 -16.62 -12.36 2.65
C SER A 142 -15.42 -12.82 3.49
N LYS A 143 -14.84 -11.96 4.35
CA LYS A 143 -13.64 -12.30 5.14
C LYS A 143 -14.00 -13.02 6.43
N THR A 144 -13.50 -14.25 6.59
CA THR A 144 -13.66 -15.09 7.79
C THR A 144 -12.37 -15.17 8.61
N ILE A 145 -12.48 -15.43 9.91
CA ILE A 145 -11.32 -15.60 10.81
C ILE A 145 -10.43 -16.75 10.32
N SER A 146 -11.04 -17.90 10.00
CA SER A 146 -10.37 -19.08 9.46
C SER A 146 -9.64 -18.79 8.15
N GLY A 147 -10.27 -18.03 7.25
CA GLY A 147 -9.70 -17.61 5.98
C GLY A 147 -8.46 -16.76 6.20
N THR A 148 -8.56 -15.73 7.05
CA THR A 148 -7.42 -14.85 7.35
C THR A 148 -6.25 -15.60 7.98
N VAL A 149 -6.50 -16.40 9.03
CA VAL A 149 -5.44 -17.16 9.69
C VAL A 149 -4.83 -18.20 8.75
N GLY A 150 -5.66 -19.01 8.08
CA GLY A 150 -5.19 -20.02 7.13
C GLY A 150 -4.43 -19.42 5.96
N GLY A 151 -4.93 -18.32 5.40
CA GLY A 151 -4.30 -17.61 4.28
C GLY A 151 -2.95 -16.99 4.63
N ILE A 152 -2.84 -16.33 5.79
CA ILE A 152 -1.57 -15.75 6.25
C ILE A 152 -0.54 -16.85 6.55
N LEU A 153 -0.93 -17.92 7.25
CA LEU A 153 -0.01 -19.01 7.58
C LEU A 153 0.46 -19.78 6.34
N SER A 154 -0.43 -20.04 5.40
CA SER A 154 -0.05 -20.72 4.14
C SER A 154 0.79 -19.82 3.22
N ALA A 155 0.50 -18.52 3.13
CA ALA A 155 1.36 -17.57 2.41
C ALA A 155 2.72 -17.36 3.09
N THR A 156 2.78 -17.46 4.42
CA THR A 156 4.05 -17.48 5.16
C THR A 156 4.91 -18.68 4.75
N LEU A 157 4.31 -19.85 4.58
CA LEU A 157 5.00 -21.03 4.06
C LEU A 157 5.47 -20.81 2.62
N VAL A 158 4.65 -20.19 1.76
CA VAL A 158 5.06 -19.80 0.40
C VAL A 158 6.29 -18.89 0.44
N ALA A 159 6.31 -17.89 1.32
CA ALA A 159 7.45 -17.01 1.51
C ALA A 159 8.71 -17.79 1.94
N MET A 160 8.58 -18.74 2.88
CA MET A 160 9.70 -19.61 3.26
C MET A 160 10.24 -20.41 2.07
N LEU A 161 9.36 -20.97 1.23
CA LEU A 161 9.76 -21.73 0.04
C LEU A 161 10.47 -20.87 -1.01
N MET A 162 10.20 -19.56 -1.02
CA MET A 162 10.87 -18.59 -1.89
C MET A 162 12.19 -18.06 -1.32
N ALA A 163 12.63 -18.49 -0.13
CA ALA A 163 13.90 -18.06 0.44
C ALA A 163 15.12 -18.19 -0.51
N PRO A 164 15.27 -19.26 -1.33
CA PRO A 164 16.43 -19.42 -2.22
C PRO A 164 16.61 -18.33 -3.29
N ILE A 165 15.55 -17.57 -3.62
CA ILE A 165 15.63 -16.46 -4.59
C ILE A 165 15.85 -15.09 -3.91
N THR A 166 16.08 -15.08 -2.60
CA THR A 166 16.23 -13.88 -1.78
C THR A 166 17.52 -13.96 -0.95
N PRO A 167 18.01 -12.85 -0.37
CA PRO A 167 19.14 -12.90 0.57
C PRO A 167 18.77 -13.42 1.97
N PHE A 168 17.58 -13.99 2.14
CA PHE A 168 17.03 -14.38 3.44
C PHE A 168 17.24 -15.87 3.69
N THR A 169 17.50 -16.23 4.96
CA THR A 169 17.32 -17.61 5.42
C THR A 169 15.83 -17.98 5.39
N TYR A 170 15.51 -19.27 5.37
CA TYR A 170 14.12 -19.77 5.41
C TYR A 170 13.30 -19.16 6.56
N TRP A 171 13.91 -19.04 7.75
CA TRP A 171 13.25 -18.44 8.91
C TRP A 171 12.97 -16.94 8.73
N GLN A 172 13.95 -16.19 8.22
CA GLN A 172 13.79 -14.76 7.94
C GLN A 172 12.74 -14.52 6.85
N ALA A 173 12.77 -15.30 5.76
CA ALA A 173 11.76 -15.23 4.71
C ALA A 173 10.35 -15.49 5.24
N GLY A 174 10.19 -16.49 6.12
CA GLY A 174 8.92 -16.74 6.81
C GLY A 174 8.47 -15.57 7.69
N LEU A 175 9.36 -15.04 8.55
CA LEU A 175 9.02 -13.91 9.42
C LEU A 175 8.62 -12.66 8.62
N ILE A 176 9.39 -12.32 7.58
CA ILE A 176 9.11 -11.19 6.69
C ILE A 176 7.78 -11.42 5.96
N GLY A 177 7.57 -12.61 5.40
CA GLY A 177 6.34 -12.98 4.73
C GLY A 177 5.13 -12.86 5.63
N PHE A 178 5.21 -13.34 6.87
CA PHE A 178 4.17 -13.20 7.88
C PHE A 178 3.82 -11.74 8.14
N ILE A 179 4.83 -10.89 8.43
CA ILE A 179 4.63 -9.46 8.71
C ILE A 179 3.96 -8.78 7.51
N VAL A 180 4.46 -9.04 6.31
CA VAL A 180 3.94 -8.45 5.08
C VAL A 180 2.50 -8.90 4.81
N CYS A 181 2.16 -10.18 4.98
CA CYS A 181 0.78 -10.66 4.84
C CYS A 181 -0.18 -10.03 5.86
N VAL A 182 0.26 -9.87 7.12
CA VAL A 182 -0.53 -9.17 8.15
C VAL A 182 -0.77 -7.72 7.75
N MET A 183 0.27 -7.01 7.32
CA MET A 183 0.15 -5.61 6.89
C MET A 183 -0.72 -5.46 5.65
N GLY A 184 -0.61 -6.38 4.68
CA GLY A 184 -1.49 -6.41 3.51
C GLY A 184 -2.94 -6.68 3.86
N PHE A 185 -3.21 -7.57 4.81
CA PHE A 185 -4.56 -7.80 5.32
C PHE A 185 -5.15 -6.54 5.97
N LEU A 186 -4.37 -5.89 6.85
CA LEU A 186 -4.78 -4.66 7.55
C LEU A 186 -5.00 -3.51 6.56
N GLY A 187 -4.10 -3.32 5.59
CA GLY A 187 -4.24 -2.34 4.52
C GLY A 187 -5.53 -2.55 3.71
N GLY A 188 -5.82 -3.81 3.35
CA GLY A 188 -7.05 -4.15 2.66
C GLY A 188 -8.32 -3.86 3.48
N LEU A 189 -8.28 -3.97 4.82
CA LEU A 189 -9.39 -3.56 5.69
C LEU A 189 -9.57 -2.05 5.71
N VAL A 190 -8.47 -1.29 5.82
CA VAL A 190 -8.51 0.18 5.77
C VAL A 190 -9.07 0.66 4.42
N MET A 191 -8.59 0.11 3.31
CA MET A 191 -9.09 0.46 1.98
C MET A 191 -10.56 0.08 1.81
N SER A 192 -10.98 -1.06 2.34
CA SER A 192 -12.40 -1.44 2.37
C SER A 192 -13.25 -0.45 3.18
N ALA A 193 -12.74 0.02 4.33
CA ALA A 193 -13.42 1.03 5.15
C ALA A 193 -13.61 2.35 4.40
N ILE A 194 -12.57 2.86 3.75
CA ILE A 194 -12.64 4.11 2.99
C ILE A 194 -13.64 3.99 1.83
N LYS A 195 -13.66 2.84 1.15
CA LYS A 195 -14.65 2.55 0.09
C LYS A 195 -16.09 2.61 0.63
N ARG A 196 -16.36 1.96 1.76
CA ARG A 196 -17.71 1.95 2.37
C ARG A 196 -18.14 3.32 2.88
N ASP A 197 -17.21 4.11 3.44
CA ASP A 197 -17.47 5.49 3.86
C ASP A 197 -17.97 6.36 2.70
N HIS A 198 -17.48 6.13 1.48
CA HIS A 198 -17.89 6.86 0.28
C HIS A 198 -19.02 6.17 -0.51
N GLY A 199 -19.63 5.11 0.05
CA GLY A 199 -20.74 4.39 -0.58
C GLY A 199 -20.37 3.62 -1.85
N VAL A 200 -19.07 3.40 -2.10
CA VAL A 200 -18.58 2.65 -3.27
C VAL A 200 -18.06 1.27 -2.87
N LYS A 201 -18.08 0.33 -3.82
CA LYS A 201 -17.52 -1.01 -3.62
C LYS A 201 -16.13 -1.18 -4.24
N ASP A 202 -15.86 -0.49 -5.34
CA ASP A 202 -14.64 -0.55 -6.14
C ASP A 202 -14.15 0.88 -6.45
N TRP A 203 -12.84 1.08 -6.57
CA TRP A 203 -12.24 2.42 -6.78
C TRP A 203 -12.43 2.96 -8.20
N GLY A 204 -12.70 2.09 -9.18
CA GLY A 204 -12.84 2.47 -10.59
C GLY A 204 -13.38 1.34 -11.47
N LYS A 205 -13.63 1.65 -12.74
CA LYS A 205 -14.13 0.71 -13.76
C LYS A 205 -13.10 0.47 -14.88
N MET A 206 -11.81 0.38 -14.54
CA MET A 206 -10.75 0.30 -15.56
C MET A 206 -10.86 -0.96 -16.43
N ILE A 207 -11.41 -2.05 -15.89
CA ILE A 207 -11.73 -3.27 -16.64
C ILE A 207 -13.13 -3.70 -16.22
N ASN A 208 -14.07 -3.77 -17.17
CA ASN A 208 -15.43 -4.28 -16.92
C ASN A 208 -15.35 -5.67 -16.26
N GLY A 209 -15.62 -5.73 -14.95
CA GLY A 209 -15.62 -6.96 -14.15
C GLY A 209 -14.41 -7.21 -13.23
N HIS A 210 -13.35 -6.38 -13.22
CA HIS A 210 -12.10 -6.67 -12.48
C HIS A 210 -11.61 -5.59 -11.49
N GLY A 211 -12.44 -4.59 -11.16
CA GLY A 211 -12.07 -3.50 -10.23
C GLY A 211 -11.09 -2.46 -10.83
N GLY A 212 -10.71 -1.46 -10.02
CA GLY A 212 -9.72 -0.43 -10.36
C GLY A 212 -8.28 -0.88 -10.14
N MET A 213 -7.30 -0.08 -10.60
CA MET A 213 -5.88 -0.32 -10.32
C MET A 213 -5.62 -0.35 -8.81
N LEU A 214 -6.27 0.56 -8.08
CA LEU A 214 -6.15 0.62 -6.62
C LEU A 214 -6.66 -0.63 -5.92
N ASP A 215 -7.73 -1.25 -6.41
CA ASP A 215 -8.26 -2.48 -5.80
C ASP A 215 -7.23 -3.63 -5.83
N ARG A 216 -6.32 -3.63 -6.82
CA ARG A 216 -5.21 -4.61 -6.90
C ARG A 216 -4.02 -4.26 -6.03
N MET A 217 -3.93 -3.00 -5.60
CA MET A 217 -2.85 -2.49 -4.77
C MET A 217 -3.27 -2.35 -3.31
N ASP A 218 -4.54 -2.60 -2.95
CA ASP A 218 -5.08 -2.44 -1.60
C ASP A 218 -4.20 -3.14 -0.54
N SER A 219 -3.77 -4.38 -0.79
CA SER A 219 -2.88 -5.15 0.10
C SER A 219 -1.40 -4.78 -0.06
N VAL A 220 -0.97 -4.33 -1.23
CA VAL A 220 0.42 -3.90 -1.49
C VAL A 220 0.75 -2.57 -0.82
N CYS A 221 -0.21 -1.64 -0.74
CA CYS A 221 0.01 -0.29 -0.21
C CYS A 221 0.58 -0.30 1.23
N PHE A 222 0.13 -1.20 2.09
CA PHE A 222 0.64 -1.29 3.47
C PHE A 222 1.83 -2.23 3.58
N SER A 223 1.88 -3.25 2.73
CA SER A 223 2.96 -4.24 2.68
C SER A 223 4.30 -3.63 2.21
N ALA A 224 4.26 -2.83 1.14
CA ALA A 224 5.45 -2.30 0.48
C ALA A 224 6.34 -1.42 1.37
N PRO A 225 5.83 -0.40 2.09
CA PRO A 225 6.68 0.43 2.94
C PRO A 225 7.30 -0.37 4.09
N ILE A 226 6.56 -1.29 4.69
CA ILE A 226 7.04 -2.14 5.78
C ILE A 226 8.13 -3.10 5.28
N PHE A 227 7.91 -3.78 4.16
CA PHE A 227 8.88 -4.66 3.54
C PHE A 227 10.18 -3.90 3.19
N PHE A 228 10.06 -2.74 2.54
CA PHE A 228 11.21 -1.90 2.19
C PHE A 228 12.01 -1.49 3.44
N HIS A 229 11.34 -1.01 4.49
CA HIS A 229 12.02 -0.56 5.70
C HIS A 229 12.72 -1.72 6.42
N ILE A 230 12.08 -2.89 6.53
CA ILE A 230 12.71 -4.08 7.13
C ILE A 230 14.00 -4.43 6.38
N ILE A 231 13.95 -4.56 5.06
CA ILE A 231 15.14 -4.93 4.29
C ILE A 231 16.22 -3.87 4.44
N ARG A 232 15.85 -2.59 4.33
CA ARG A 232 16.80 -1.47 4.43
C ARG A 232 17.45 -1.34 5.80
N TYR A 233 16.81 -1.74 6.90
CA TYR A 233 17.41 -1.64 8.22
C TYR A 233 18.23 -2.87 8.62
N PHE A 234 17.87 -4.05 8.13
CA PHE A 234 18.49 -5.30 8.56
C PHE A 234 19.50 -5.88 7.55
N TRP A 235 19.45 -5.51 6.26
CA TRP A 235 20.33 -6.01 5.20
C TRP A 235 21.12 -4.93 4.46
N ASN A 236 21.18 -3.72 5.02
CA ASN A 236 21.89 -2.64 4.35
C ASN A 236 23.40 -2.71 4.59
N GLY A 237 24.13 -2.66 3.47
CA GLY A 237 25.56 -2.38 3.43
C GLY A 237 25.92 -0.91 3.55
#